data_AF-A0A0L9TFX5-F1
#
_entry.id   AF-A0A0L9TFX5-F1
#
_cell.length_a   1.000
_cell.length_b   1.000
_cell.length_c   1.000
_cell.angle_alpha   90.00
_cell.angle_beta   90.00
_cell.angle_gamma   90.00
#
_symmetry.space_group_name_H-M   'P 1'
#
loop_
_entity.id
_entity.type
_entity.pdbx_description
1 polymer ?
#
loop_
_entity_poly.entity_id
_entity_poly.type
_entity_poly.pdbx_seq_one_letter_code
_entity_poly.pdbx_strand_id
1 'polypeptide(L)'
;MIALKPIVHASLHAFHHAPLHTVRGSVWCVCKSQESDSEGSSAEGDANSQELLARIAMLQTEKVRLTDFLEERSEYLSQFGEEAKAEFDKIGEDALKELDEAGARITANIESEMLAFEESTELNRIEIEESEKKIVEFEDQMQKDRNEGLFFKNLGQKDLVDKAKPKEEVEKIKDVNKENSGNQTMKNVYLFFIGLLTFGIVDSVASSSGADWKRVSVLGGIIVVLFSLFINEQNKDSKKD
;
A
#
# COMPACT_ATOMS: atom_id res chain seq x y z
N MET A 1 -12.08 -18.32 -5.62
CA MET A 1 -11.85 -18.30 -7.08
C MET A 1 -11.72 -16.85 -7.50
N ILE A 2 -10.48 -16.37 -7.66
CA ILE A 2 -10.20 -14.97 -8.02
C ILE A 2 -9.89 -14.96 -9.52
N ALA A 3 -10.75 -14.30 -10.28
CA ALA A 3 -10.60 -14.17 -11.73
C ALA A 3 -9.58 -13.07 -12.03
N LEU A 4 -8.40 -13.46 -12.49
CA LEU A 4 -7.40 -12.54 -13.04
C LEU A 4 -7.83 -12.11 -14.45
N LYS A 5 -8.10 -10.82 -14.62
CA LYS A 5 -8.30 -10.21 -15.94
C LYS A 5 -6.94 -10.06 -16.65
N PRO A 6 -6.82 -10.42 -17.93
CA PRO A 6 -5.58 -10.24 -18.68
C PRO A 6 -5.39 -8.78 -19.08
N ILE A 7 -4.15 -8.30 -18.92
CA ILE A 7 -3.67 -7.03 -19.48
C ILE A 7 -3.55 -7.22 -20.99
N VAL A 8 -4.38 -6.51 -21.74
CA VAL A 8 -4.35 -6.48 -23.20
C VAL A 8 -3.20 -5.58 -23.63
N HIS A 9 -2.19 -6.15 -24.31
CA HIS A 9 -1.17 -5.38 -25.03
C HIS A 9 -1.87 -4.54 -26.11
N ALA A 10 -1.78 -3.22 -25.97
CA ALA A 10 -2.22 -2.29 -27.00
C ALA A 10 -1.32 -2.42 -28.23
N SER A 11 -1.98 -2.74 -29.33
CA SER A 11 -1.45 -2.87 -30.69
C SER A 11 -0.73 -1.60 -31.15
N LEU A 12 0.49 -1.76 -31.69
CA LEU A 12 1.20 -0.75 -32.46
C LEU A 12 0.38 -0.44 -33.73
N HIS A 13 -0.36 0.66 -33.71
CA HIS A 13 -1.02 1.18 -34.91
C HIS A 13 0.03 1.79 -35.84
N ALA A 14 0.30 1.09 -36.94
CA ALA A 14 0.98 1.62 -38.10
C ALA A 14 0.14 2.75 -38.71
N PHE A 15 0.58 3.99 -38.58
CA PHE A 15 0.00 5.11 -39.32
C PHE A 15 0.51 5.06 -40.76
N HIS A 16 -0.37 4.61 -41.66
CA HIS A 16 -0.23 4.84 -43.09
C HIS A 16 -0.39 6.34 -43.38
N HIS A 17 0.70 7.04 -43.67
CA HIS A 17 0.61 8.36 -44.28
C HIS A 17 0.25 8.19 -45.76
N ALA A 18 -0.95 8.63 -46.11
CA ALA A 18 -1.33 8.91 -47.50
C ALA A 18 -0.49 10.10 -48.03
N PRO A 19 0.02 10.06 -49.26
CA PRO A 19 0.70 11.21 -49.83
C PRO A 19 -0.35 12.27 -50.20
N LEU A 20 -0.26 13.44 -49.55
CA LEU A 20 -1.06 14.59 -49.91
C LEU A 20 -0.60 15.09 -51.30
N HIS A 21 -1.54 15.09 -52.24
CA HIS A 21 -1.37 15.63 -53.58
C HIS A 21 -0.96 17.11 -53.50
N THR A 22 0.28 17.41 -53.84
CA THR A 22 0.71 18.76 -54.17
C THR A 22 0.19 19.10 -55.55
N VAL A 23 -0.78 20.02 -55.60
CA VAL A 23 -1.29 20.62 -56.83
C VAL A 23 -0.14 21.35 -57.52
N ARG A 24 0.41 20.72 -58.55
CA ARG A 24 1.45 21.28 -59.42
C ARG A 24 0.79 22.27 -60.37
N GLY A 25 0.91 23.56 -60.08
CA GLY A 25 0.57 24.61 -61.02
C GLY A 25 1.40 24.45 -62.30
N SER A 26 0.72 24.18 -63.42
CA SER A 26 1.33 24.14 -64.75
C SER A 26 1.66 25.56 -65.19
N VAL A 27 2.93 25.96 -65.06
CA VAL A 27 3.43 27.15 -65.76
C VAL A 27 3.71 26.73 -67.20
N TRP A 28 2.74 27.03 -68.06
CA TRP A 28 2.81 26.84 -69.50
C TRP A 28 3.90 27.76 -70.06
N CYS A 29 5.05 27.20 -70.44
CA CYS A 29 6.07 27.93 -71.17
C CYS A 29 5.65 28.00 -72.65
N VAL A 30 5.14 29.16 -73.06
CA VAL A 30 4.84 29.48 -74.46
C VAL A 30 6.14 29.93 -75.12
N CYS A 31 6.84 29.00 -75.77
CA CYS A 31 7.93 29.35 -76.68
C CYS A 31 7.33 29.92 -77.97
N LYS A 32 7.37 31.25 -78.10
CA LYS A 32 7.01 31.97 -79.31
C LYS A 32 8.20 31.90 -80.26
N SER A 33 8.10 31.12 -81.33
CA SER A 33 9.08 31.12 -82.42
C SER A 33 8.92 32.41 -83.23
N GLN A 34 9.89 33.33 -83.12
CA GLN A 34 10.10 34.37 -84.13
C GLN A 34 11.56 34.37 -84.56
N GLU A 35 11.72 34.13 -85.85
CA GLU A 35 12.91 34.23 -86.66
C GLU A 35 13.25 35.73 -86.79
N SER A 36 14.38 36.17 -86.22
CA SER A 36 15.02 37.46 -86.52
C SER A 36 16.39 37.51 -85.85
N ASP A 37 17.42 37.66 -86.68
CA ASP A 37 18.80 37.95 -86.29
C ASP A 37 18.87 39.25 -85.46
N SER A 38 19.24 39.13 -84.20
CA SER A 38 19.78 40.22 -83.40
C SER A 38 20.60 39.62 -82.27
N GLU A 39 21.80 40.14 -82.10
CA GLU A 39 22.82 39.72 -81.13
C GLU A 39 22.21 39.47 -79.75
N GLY A 40 21.91 38.20 -79.46
CA GLY A 40 21.45 37.77 -78.16
C GLY A 40 22.63 37.68 -77.22
N SER A 41 22.85 38.70 -76.39
CA SER A 41 23.45 38.45 -75.08
C SER A 41 22.49 37.55 -74.33
N SER A 42 22.67 36.23 -74.48
CA SER A 42 22.00 35.25 -73.64
C SER A 42 22.36 35.63 -72.21
N ALA A 43 21.36 36.02 -71.41
CA ALA A 43 21.52 36.21 -69.98
C ALA A 43 21.65 34.82 -69.34
N GLU A 44 22.73 34.12 -69.70
CA GLU A 44 23.20 32.90 -69.09
C GLU A 44 23.62 33.30 -67.67
N GLY A 45 22.78 33.00 -66.69
CA GLY A 45 23.09 33.30 -65.28
C GLY A 45 24.39 32.58 -64.90
N ASP A 46 25.35 33.31 -64.33
CA ASP A 46 26.65 32.78 -63.90
C ASP A 46 26.48 31.49 -63.09
N ALA A 47 27.18 30.42 -63.46
CA ALA A 47 27.05 29.10 -62.85
C ALA A 47 27.30 29.14 -61.32
N ASN A 48 28.20 30.03 -60.86
CA ASN A 48 28.46 30.25 -59.44
C ASN A 48 27.25 30.86 -58.72
N SER A 49 26.53 31.77 -59.38
CA SER A 49 25.33 32.41 -58.82
C SER A 49 24.17 31.41 -58.67
N GLN A 50 24.03 30.48 -59.63
CA GLN A 50 23.02 29.43 -59.58
C GLN A 50 23.32 28.41 -58.48
N GLU A 51 24.59 28.01 -58.32
CA GLU A 51 25.03 27.12 -57.24
C GLU A 51 24.81 27.76 -55.87
N LEU A 52 25.13 29.05 -55.72
CA LEU A 52 24.88 29.79 -54.47
C LEU A 52 23.38 29.84 -54.15
N LEU A 53 22.53 30.10 -55.13
CA LEU A 53 21.08 30.10 -54.96
C LEU A 53 20.55 28.72 -54.52
N ALA A 54 21.06 27.64 -55.12
CA ALA A 54 20.70 26.27 -54.76
C ALA A 54 21.10 25.94 -53.31
N ARG A 55 22.29 26.37 -52.87
CA ARG A 55 22.74 26.21 -51.48
C ARG A 55 21.88 27.00 -50.50
N ILE A 56 21.49 28.22 -50.84
CA ILE A 56 20.57 29.03 -50.02
C ILE A 56 19.20 28.35 -49.91
N ALA A 57 18.65 27.86 -51.01
CA ALA A 57 17.37 27.15 -51.00
C ALA A 57 17.43 25.86 -50.16
N MET A 58 18.54 25.11 -50.24
CA MET A 58 18.76 23.91 -49.44
C MET A 58 18.82 24.26 -47.94
N LEU A 59 19.60 25.28 -47.56
CA LEU A 59 19.70 25.74 -46.17
C LEU A 59 18.37 26.24 -45.61
N GLN A 60 17.59 26.95 -46.43
CA GLN A 60 16.24 27.40 -46.04
C GLN A 60 15.31 26.20 -45.81
N THR A 61 15.41 25.17 -46.65
CA THR A 61 14.61 23.93 -46.51
C THR A 61 14.98 23.18 -45.23
N GLU A 62 16.28 23.01 -44.96
CA GLU A 62 16.76 22.37 -43.74
C GLU A 62 16.37 23.13 -42.48
N LYS A 63 16.41 24.47 -42.52
CA LYS A 63 15.95 25.34 -41.43
C LYS A 63 14.47 25.08 -41.11
N VAL A 64 13.61 25.05 -42.12
CA VAL A 64 12.17 24.79 -41.91
C VAL A 64 11.99 23.41 -41.28
N ARG A 65 12.63 22.37 -41.82
CA ARG A 65 12.53 21.01 -41.29
C ARG A 65 13.01 20.89 -39.84
N LEU A 66 14.11 21.58 -39.49
CA LEU A 66 14.63 21.57 -38.12
C LEU A 66 13.69 22.30 -37.16
N THR A 67 13.11 23.41 -37.61
CA THR A 67 12.17 24.21 -36.81
C THR A 67 10.91 23.39 -36.52
N ASP A 68 10.33 22.76 -37.53
CA ASP A 68 9.14 21.90 -37.37
C ASP A 68 9.41 20.74 -36.40
N PHE A 69 10.58 20.08 -36.50
CA PHE A 69 10.95 19.02 -35.57
C PHE A 69 11.14 19.53 -34.13
N LEU A 70 11.71 20.72 -33.96
CA LEU A 70 11.87 21.34 -32.65
C LEU A 70 10.51 21.71 -32.03
N GLU A 71 9.61 22.25 -32.85
CA GLU A 71 8.23 22.60 -32.46
C GLU A 71 7.48 21.34 -31.98
N GLU A 72 7.47 20.27 -32.78
CA GLU A 72 6.82 18.99 -32.45
C GLU A 72 7.37 18.40 -31.15
N ARG A 73 8.69 18.40 -30.97
CA ARG A 73 9.32 17.90 -29.74
C ARG A 73 9.00 18.78 -28.55
N SER A 74 8.92 20.09 -28.73
CA SER A 74 8.57 21.02 -27.65
C SER A 74 7.11 20.85 -27.22
N GLU A 75 6.20 20.66 -28.17
CA GLU A 75 4.78 20.37 -27.90
C GLU A 75 4.62 19.05 -27.16
N TYR A 76 5.29 17.99 -27.62
CA TYR A 76 5.29 16.69 -26.94
C TYR A 76 5.80 16.78 -25.49
N LEU A 77 6.91 17.49 -25.25
CA LEU A 77 7.43 17.68 -23.88
C LEU A 77 6.46 18.49 -23.01
N SER A 78 5.80 19.49 -23.58
CA SER A 78 4.79 20.28 -22.87
C SER A 78 3.59 19.41 -22.47
N GLN A 79 3.06 18.63 -23.41
CA GLN A 79 1.96 17.71 -23.17
C GLN A 79 2.32 16.66 -22.11
N PHE A 80 3.51 16.08 -22.19
CA PHE A 80 4.00 15.11 -21.20
C PHE A 80 4.08 15.74 -19.81
N GLY A 81 4.54 16.99 -19.69
CA GLY A 81 4.59 17.71 -18.43
C GLY A 81 3.21 17.98 -17.83
N GLU A 82 2.25 18.39 -18.67
CA GLU A 82 0.86 18.63 -18.24
C GLU A 82 0.15 17.33 -17.84
N GLU A 83 0.33 16.25 -18.60
CA GLU A 83 -0.23 14.94 -18.30
C GLU A 83 0.37 14.36 -17.02
N ALA A 84 1.69 14.40 -16.85
CA ALA A 84 2.33 13.95 -15.63
C ALA A 84 1.83 14.73 -14.41
N LYS A 85 1.68 16.06 -14.53
CA LYS A 85 1.11 16.88 -13.46
C LYS A 85 -0.33 16.48 -13.13
N ALA A 86 -1.17 16.30 -14.14
CA ALA A 86 -2.55 15.88 -13.96
C ALA A 86 -2.65 14.49 -13.30
N GLU A 87 -1.77 13.56 -13.68
CA GLU A 87 -1.68 12.24 -13.04
C GLU A 87 -1.22 12.33 -11.58
N PHE A 88 -0.22 13.16 -11.27
CA PHE A 88 0.21 13.36 -9.89
C PHE A 88 -0.87 14.00 -9.03
N ASP A 89 -1.56 15.02 -9.53
CA ASP A 89 -2.67 15.67 -8.85
C ASP A 89 -3.79 14.65 -8.57
N LYS A 90 -4.13 13.82 -9.57
CA LYS A 90 -5.12 12.75 -9.44
C LYS A 90 -4.73 11.70 -8.40
N ILE A 91 -3.48 11.22 -8.42
CA ILE A 91 -2.98 10.24 -7.44
C ILE A 91 -3.03 10.84 -6.03
N GLY A 92 -2.66 12.11 -5.88
CA GLY A 92 -2.72 12.81 -4.60
C GLY A 92 -4.15 12.91 -4.07
N GLU A 93 -5.11 13.28 -4.92
CA GLU A 93 -6.52 13.39 -4.54
C GLU A 93 -7.15 12.02 -4.23
N ASP A 94 -6.87 11.00 -5.04
CA ASP A 94 -7.35 9.62 -4.81
C ASP A 94 -6.80 9.06 -3.49
N ALA A 95 -5.52 9.30 -3.19
CA ALA A 95 -4.89 8.85 -1.94
C ALA A 95 -5.49 9.54 -0.70
N LEU A 96 -5.75 10.85 -0.78
CA LEU A 96 -6.40 11.58 0.31
C LEU A 96 -7.83 11.09 0.54
N LYS A 97 -8.57 10.83 -0.54
CA LYS A 97 -9.92 10.30 -0.45
C LYS A 97 -9.96 8.90 0.15
N GLU A 98 -9.06 8.01 -0.25
CA GLU A 98 -8.97 6.66 0.33
C GLU A 98 -8.59 6.71 1.82
N LEU A 99 -7.71 7.63 2.20
CA LEU A 99 -7.33 7.85 3.60
C LEU A 99 -8.52 8.33 4.44
N ASP A 100 -9.28 9.31 3.95
CA ASP A 100 -10.47 9.81 4.65
C ASP A 100 -11.54 8.72 4.79
N GLU A 101 -11.76 7.92 3.75
CA GLU A 101 -12.69 6.79 3.79
C GLU A 101 -12.24 5.71 4.77
N ALA A 102 -10.94 5.37 4.80
CA ALA A 102 -10.39 4.43 5.76
C ALA A 102 -10.51 4.95 7.20
N GLY A 103 -10.25 6.24 7.41
CA GLY A 103 -10.43 6.92 8.69
C GLY A 103 -11.88 6.82 9.18
N ALA A 104 -12.84 7.17 8.32
CA ALA A 104 -14.26 7.07 8.64
C ALA A 104 -14.69 5.64 9.00
N ARG A 105 -14.18 4.63 8.28
CA ARG A 105 -14.46 3.21 8.59
C ARG A 105 -13.90 2.78 9.95
N ILE A 106 -12.68 3.18 10.27
CA ILE A 106 -12.04 2.87 11.56
C ILE A 106 -12.81 3.52 12.70
N THR A 107 -13.14 4.81 12.55
CA THR A 107 -13.92 5.56 13.55
C THR A 107 -15.27 4.91 13.78
N ALA A 108 -16.00 4.56 12.71
CA ALA A 108 -17.30 3.89 12.83
C ALA A 108 -17.19 2.51 13.51
N ASN A 109 -16.13 1.74 13.25
CA ASN A 109 -15.91 0.46 13.92
C ASN A 109 -15.64 0.64 15.42
N ILE A 110 -14.80 1.61 15.79
CA ILE A 110 -14.51 1.93 17.20
C ILE A 110 -15.78 2.39 17.92
N GLU A 111 -16.58 3.25 17.31
CA GLU A 111 -17.87 3.69 17.89
C GLU A 111 -18.83 2.53 18.09
N SER A 112 -18.92 1.60 17.13
CA SER A 112 -19.74 0.40 17.24
C SER A 112 -19.26 -0.53 18.37
N GLU A 113 -17.96 -0.76 18.48
CA GLU A 113 -17.38 -1.60 19.53
C GLU A 113 -17.53 -0.95 20.92
N MET A 114 -17.38 0.37 21.01
CA MET A 114 -17.57 1.13 22.24
C MET A 114 -19.02 1.04 22.73
N LEU A 115 -20.00 1.16 21.83
CA LEU A 115 -21.40 1.07 22.18
C LEU A 115 -21.77 -0.35 22.66
N ALA A 116 -21.27 -1.39 21.98
CA ALA A 116 -21.44 -2.77 22.43
C ALA A 116 -20.75 -3.04 23.79
N PHE A 117 -19.60 -2.41 24.02
CA PHE A 117 -18.91 -2.48 25.30
C PHE A 117 -19.70 -1.79 26.42
N GLU A 118 -20.29 -0.62 26.15
CA GLU A 118 -21.13 0.11 27.11
C GLU A 118 -22.37 -0.72 27.48
N GLU A 119 -23.08 -1.27 26.49
CA GLU A 119 -24.24 -2.13 26.71
C GLU A 119 -23.86 -3.39 27.52
N SER A 120 -22.76 -4.06 27.16
CA SER A 120 -22.32 -5.26 27.88
C SER A 120 -21.85 -4.97 29.31
N THR A 121 -21.24 -3.80 29.55
CA THR A 121 -20.81 -3.38 30.89
C THR A 121 -22.01 -3.09 31.79
N GLU A 122 -23.05 -2.44 31.23
CA GLU A 122 -24.27 -2.14 31.97
C GLU A 122 -25.05 -3.43 32.31
N LEU A 123 -25.17 -4.36 31.36
CA LEU A 123 -25.75 -5.69 31.60
C LEU A 123 -24.97 -6.47 32.67
N ASN A 124 -23.64 -6.49 32.57
CA ASN A 124 -22.79 -7.20 33.52
C ASN A 124 -22.90 -6.61 34.94
N ARG A 125 -23.05 -5.28 35.05
CA ARG A 125 -23.31 -4.61 36.34
C ARG A 125 -24.64 -5.08 36.96
N ILE A 126 -25.71 -5.17 36.17
CA ILE A 126 -27.01 -5.64 36.65
C ILE A 126 -26.93 -7.10 37.11
N GLU A 127 -26.23 -7.95 36.35
CA GLU A 127 -26.03 -9.36 36.71
C GLU A 127 -25.25 -9.50 38.02
N ILE A 128 -24.20 -8.70 38.23
CA ILE A 128 -23.44 -8.68 39.48
C ILE A 128 -24.32 -8.26 40.65
N GLU A 129 -25.13 -7.22 40.51
CA GLU A 129 -26.03 -6.75 41.57
C GLU A 129 -27.08 -7.82 41.95
N GLU A 130 -27.64 -8.52 40.97
CA GLU A 130 -28.56 -9.63 41.22
C GLU A 130 -27.84 -10.80 41.90
N SER A 131 -26.61 -11.12 41.48
CA SER A 131 -25.81 -12.18 42.07
C SER A 131 -25.45 -11.88 43.53
N GLU A 132 -25.12 -10.62 43.84
CA GLU A 132 -24.78 -10.17 45.19
C GLU A 132 -26.01 -10.27 46.10
N LYS A 133 -27.19 -9.87 45.61
CA LYS A 133 -28.45 -10.04 46.35
C LYS A 133 -28.72 -11.52 46.67
N LYS A 134 -28.54 -12.43 45.71
CA LYS A 134 -28.71 -13.87 45.94
C LYS A 134 -27.73 -14.43 46.97
N ILE A 135 -26.49 -13.92 46.99
CA ILE A 135 -25.48 -14.31 47.99
C ILE A 135 -25.91 -13.84 49.39
N VAL A 136 -26.40 -12.60 49.51
CA VAL A 136 -26.91 -12.07 50.79
C VAL A 136 -28.09 -12.90 51.30
N GLU A 137 -29.06 -13.22 50.44
CA GLU A 137 -30.20 -14.07 50.80
C GLU A 137 -29.75 -15.49 51.22
N PHE A 138 -28.73 -16.05 50.56
CA PHE A 138 -28.16 -17.33 50.92
C PHE A 138 -27.44 -17.30 52.28
N GLU A 139 -26.69 -16.25 52.58
CA GLU A 139 -26.03 -16.04 53.87
C GLU A 139 -27.04 -15.94 55.02
N ASP A 140 -28.12 -15.17 54.81
CA ASP A 140 -29.22 -15.04 55.77
C ASP A 140 -29.90 -16.40 56.02
N GLN A 141 -30.13 -17.17 54.96
CA GLN A 141 -30.70 -18.52 55.08
C GLN A 141 -29.74 -19.46 55.83
N MET A 142 -28.43 -19.42 55.55
CA MET A 142 -27.45 -20.20 56.30
C MET A 142 -27.44 -19.83 57.78
N GLN A 143 -27.51 -18.55 58.13
CA GLN A 143 -27.53 -18.13 59.53
C GLN A 143 -28.78 -18.63 60.26
N LYS A 144 -29.95 -18.58 59.61
CA LYS A 144 -31.18 -19.17 60.14
C LYS A 144 -31.05 -20.69 60.28
N ASP A 145 -30.62 -21.40 59.24
CA ASP A 145 -30.43 -22.86 59.26
C ASP A 145 -29.42 -23.32 60.31
N ARG A 146 -28.38 -22.51 60.59
CA ARG A 146 -27.39 -22.75 61.65
C ARG A 146 -27.99 -22.54 63.04
N ASN A 147 -28.76 -21.47 63.23
CA ASN A 147 -29.44 -21.18 64.50
C ASN A 147 -30.54 -22.21 64.82
N GLU A 148 -31.18 -22.77 63.79
CA GLU A 148 -32.23 -23.78 63.93
C GLU A 148 -31.69 -25.22 63.94
N GLY A 149 -30.37 -25.41 63.81
CA GLY A 149 -29.73 -26.75 63.78
C GLY A 149 -30.10 -27.58 62.54
N LEU A 150 -30.67 -26.97 61.50
CA LEU A 150 -31.13 -27.59 60.26
C LEU A 150 -30.02 -27.74 59.21
N PHE A 151 -28.88 -27.06 59.40
CA PHE A 151 -27.72 -27.10 58.49
C PHE A 151 -27.29 -28.51 58.09
N PHE A 152 -27.29 -29.46 59.03
CA PHE A 152 -26.89 -30.86 58.77
C PHE A 152 -28.00 -31.74 58.20
N LYS A 153 -29.28 -31.33 58.30
CA LYS A 153 -30.42 -32.05 57.70
C LYS A 153 -30.47 -31.85 56.18
N ASN A 154 -30.16 -30.64 55.71
CA ASN A 154 -30.16 -30.32 54.27
C ASN A 154 -28.95 -30.89 53.51
N LEU A 155 -27.82 -31.18 54.19
CA LEU A 155 -26.65 -31.83 53.58
C LEU A 155 -26.92 -33.27 53.11
N GLY A 156 -27.87 -33.97 53.75
CA GLY A 156 -28.28 -35.33 53.36
C GLY A 156 -29.33 -35.38 52.25
N GLN A 157 -29.88 -34.22 51.86
CA GLN A 157 -30.94 -34.08 50.88
C GLN A 157 -30.42 -33.46 49.57
N LYS A 158 -29.19 -33.86 49.17
CA LYS A 158 -28.74 -33.71 47.79
C LYS A 158 -29.43 -34.79 46.98
N ASP A 159 -30.32 -34.40 46.07
CA ASP A 159 -30.60 -35.23 44.91
C ASP A 159 -29.26 -35.58 44.27
N LEU A 160 -29.11 -36.87 43.94
CA LEU A 160 -28.00 -37.42 43.18
C LEU A 160 -28.01 -36.77 41.79
N VAL A 161 -27.53 -35.52 41.68
CA VAL A 161 -27.15 -34.93 40.41
C VAL A 161 -25.95 -35.74 39.95
N ASP A 162 -26.23 -36.60 38.99
CA ASP A 162 -25.34 -37.45 38.22
C ASP A 162 -23.85 -37.11 38.37
N LYS A 163 -23.10 -38.06 38.95
CA LYS A 163 -21.62 -38.08 38.97
C LYS A 163 -21.01 -38.27 37.57
N ALA A 164 -21.68 -37.83 36.51
CA ALA A 164 -21.26 -37.95 35.12
C ALA A 164 -20.64 -36.65 34.55
N LYS A 165 -20.83 -35.48 35.17
CA LYS A 165 -20.35 -34.20 34.63
C LYS A 165 -19.09 -33.53 35.24
N PRO A 166 -18.36 -34.06 36.24
CA PRO A 166 -17.16 -33.36 36.72
C PRO A 166 -15.89 -33.63 35.89
N LYS A 167 -15.97 -34.38 34.78
CA LYS A 167 -14.80 -34.61 33.90
C LYS A 167 -14.73 -33.61 32.75
N GLU A 168 -15.86 -33.15 32.24
CA GLU A 168 -15.93 -32.25 31.08
C GLU A 168 -15.61 -30.80 31.47
N GLU A 169 -15.98 -30.36 32.68
CA GLU A 169 -15.68 -28.99 33.15
C GLU A 169 -14.22 -28.85 33.65
N VAL A 170 -13.61 -29.93 34.15
CA VAL A 170 -12.18 -29.94 34.52
C VAL A 170 -11.29 -30.01 33.29
N GLU A 171 -11.73 -30.66 32.21
CA GLU A 171 -11.06 -30.57 30.89
C GLU A 171 -11.18 -29.16 30.31
N LYS A 172 -12.35 -28.50 30.38
CA LYS A 172 -12.51 -27.12 29.90
C LYS A 172 -11.60 -26.12 30.62
N ILE A 173 -11.41 -26.23 31.93
CA ILE A 173 -10.53 -25.32 32.68
C ILE A 173 -9.04 -25.68 32.46
N LYS A 174 -8.72 -26.95 32.22
CA LYS A 174 -7.37 -27.39 31.85
C LYS A 174 -6.99 -26.95 30.43
N ASP A 175 -7.94 -26.92 29.51
CA ASP A 175 -7.73 -26.44 28.14
C ASP A 175 -7.58 -24.91 28.09
N VAL A 176 -8.37 -24.15 28.87
CA VAL A 176 -8.21 -22.69 28.99
C VAL A 176 -6.86 -22.30 29.62
N ASN A 177 -6.34 -23.10 30.57
CA ASN A 177 -5.01 -22.86 31.16
C ASN A 177 -3.85 -23.39 30.29
N LYS A 178 -4.14 -24.27 29.31
CA LYS A 178 -3.18 -24.73 28.30
C LYS A 178 -3.05 -23.73 27.15
N GLU A 179 -4.09 -22.96 26.88
CA GLU A 179 -4.11 -21.97 25.79
C GLU A 179 -3.49 -20.61 26.19
N ASN A 180 -3.42 -20.29 27.49
CA ASN A 180 -2.66 -19.14 28.00
C ASN A 180 -1.17 -19.47 28.24
N SER A 181 -0.55 -20.17 27.29
CA SER A 181 0.90 -20.25 27.18
C SER A 181 1.46 -18.86 26.89
N GLY A 182 1.79 -18.10 27.94
CA GLY A 182 2.36 -16.75 27.91
C GLY A 182 3.74 -16.61 27.23
N ASN A 183 4.10 -17.50 26.30
CA ASN A 183 5.31 -17.44 25.50
C ASN A 183 5.11 -16.74 24.15
N GLN A 184 3.88 -16.67 23.62
CA GLN A 184 3.64 -16.13 22.26
C GLN A 184 3.65 -14.59 22.24
N THR A 185 3.14 -13.94 23.29
CA THR A 185 3.20 -12.48 23.46
C THR A 185 4.64 -11.99 23.63
N MET A 186 5.46 -12.69 24.41
CA MET A 186 6.88 -12.33 24.59
C MET A 186 7.70 -12.52 23.30
N LYS A 187 7.45 -13.60 22.53
CA LYS A 187 8.13 -13.84 21.24
C LYS A 187 7.83 -12.77 20.20
N ASN A 188 6.59 -12.32 20.10
CA ASN A 188 6.20 -11.25 19.19
C ASN A 188 6.85 -9.91 19.56
N VAL A 189 7.02 -9.65 20.86
CA VAL A 189 7.75 -8.46 21.35
C VAL A 189 9.22 -8.49 20.94
N TYR A 190 9.92 -9.63 21.08
CA TYR A 190 11.30 -9.74 20.61
C TYR A 190 11.42 -9.56 19.10
N LEU A 191 10.51 -10.14 18.30
CA LEU A 191 10.48 -9.97 16.85
C LEU A 191 10.23 -8.52 16.44
N PHE A 192 9.36 -7.81 17.15
CA PHE A 192 9.12 -6.38 16.94
C PHE A 192 10.38 -5.54 17.19
N PHE A 193 11.08 -5.76 18.31
CA PHE A 193 12.33 -5.05 18.60
C PHE A 193 13.45 -5.38 17.59
N ILE A 194 13.54 -6.65 17.16
CA ILE A 194 14.48 -7.06 16.12
C ILE A 194 14.18 -6.33 14.80
N GLY A 195 12.91 -6.24 14.39
CA GLY A 195 12.51 -5.53 13.18
C GLY A 195 12.79 -4.02 13.24
N LEU A 196 12.54 -3.39 14.39
CA LEU A 196 12.80 -1.97 14.59
C LEU A 196 14.31 -1.66 14.58
N LEU A 197 15.11 -2.54 15.18
CA LEU A 197 16.58 -2.43 15.18
C LEU A 197 17.19 -2.66 13.80
N THR A 198 16.69 -3.63 13.01
CA THR A 198 17.20 -3.86 11.65
C THR A 198 16.82 -2.71 10.71
N PHE A 199 15.60 -2.18 10.81
CA PHE A 199 15.18 -1.00 10.06
C PHE A 199 16.05 0.22 10.41
N GLY A 200 16.30 0.46 11.70
CA GLY A 200 17.16 1.54 12.17
C GLY A 200 18.62 1.42 11.71
N ILE A 201 19.15 0.21 11.54
CA ILE A 201 20.49 0.00 10.97
C ILE A 201 20.51 0.29 9.47
N VAL A 202 19.52 -0.19 8.71
CA VAL A 202 19.45 0.06 7.25
C VAL A 202 19.32 1.56 6.98
N ASP A 203 18.47 2.25 7.71
CA ASP A 203 18.33 3.71 7.60
C ASP A 203 19.61 4.43 8.05
N SER A 204 20.25 4.01 9.15
CA SER A 204 21.53 4.60 9.60
C SER A 204 22.68 4.39 8.60
N VAL A 205 22.67 3.29 7.85
CA VAL A 205 23.67 2.98 6.81
C VAL A 205 23.37 3.73 5.51
N ALA A 206 22.09 3.90 5.15
CA ALA A 206 21.68 4.63 3.94
C ALA A 206 21.75 6.15 4.09
N SER A 207 21.42 6.67 5.27
CA SER A 207 21.31 8.11 5.57
C SER A 207 22.62 8.74 6.05
N SER A 208 23.64 7.95 6.40
CA SER A 208 24.94 8.47 6.83
C SER A 208 26.02 8.26 5.77
N SER A 209 26.44 9.33 5.09
CA SER A 209 27.58 9.36 4.17
C SER A 209 28.95 9.18 4.86
N GLY A 210 28.95 8.73 6.11
CA GLY A 210 30.10 8.45 6.95
C GLY A 210 29.64 7.58 8.11
N ALA A 211 29.30 6.32 7.81
CA ALA A 211 28.79 5.38 8.79
C ALA A 211 29.71 5.33 10.02
N ASP A 212 29.20 5.75 11.19
CA ASP A 212 29.86 5.54 12.46
C ASP A 212 29.86 4.03 12.74
N TRP A 213 30.83 3.31 12.18
CA TRP A 213 30.98 1.86 12.27
C TRP A 213 30.93 1.37 13.73
N LYS A 214 31.37 2.20 14.69
CA LYS A 214 31.21 1.94 16.12
C LYS A 214 29.75 1.81 16.55
N ARG A 215 28.85 2.68 16.09
CA ARG A 215 27.41 2.64 16.42
C ARG A 215 26.75 1.44 15.76
N VAL A 216 27.09 1.17 14.49
CA VAL A 216 26.59 -0.01 13.76
C VAL A 216 27.07 -1.31 14.43
N SER A 217 28.32 -1.40 14.86
CA SER A 217 28.84 -2.56 15.59
C SER A 217 28.17 -2.75 16.96
N VAL A 218 27.89 -1.68 17.69
CA VAL A 218 27.18 -1.76 18.98
C VAL A 218 25.74 -2.23 18.78
N LEU A 219 25.00 -1.66 17.82
CA LEU A 219 23.64 -2.11 17.49
C LEU A 219 23.63 -3.56 16.97
N GLY A 220 24.59 -3.94 16.13
CA GLY A 220 24.74 -5.31 15.63
C GLY A 220 25.00 -6.31 16.77
N GLY A 221 25.85 -5.96 17.74
CA GLY A 221 26.10 -6.78 18.92
C GLY A 221 24.84 -7.01 19.77
N ILE A 222 24.02 -5.96 19.94
CA ILE A 222 22.74 -6.03 20.67
C ILE A 222 21.75 -6.97 19.96
N ILE A 223 21.69 -6.93 18.62
CA ILE A 223 20.86 -7.84 17.82
C ILE A 223 21.27 -9.30 18.02
N VAL A 224 22.57 -9.61 18.02
CA VAL A 224 23.05 -10.99 18.23
C VAL A 224 22.64 -11.51 19.61
N VAL A 225 22.68 -10.67 20.64
CA VAL A 225 22.24 -11.04 22.00
C VAL A 225 20.73 -11.29 22.03
N LEU A 226 19.93 -10.44 21.39
CA LEU A 226 18.47 -10.61 21.30
C LEU A 226 18.08 -11.88 20.54
N PHE A 227 18.75 -12.19 19.42
CA PHE A 227 18.55 -13.44 18.70
C PHE A 227 18.93 -14.67 19.53
N SER A 228 20.00 -14.57 20.33
CA SER A 228 20.42 -15.66 21.22
C SER A 228 19.39 -15.90 22.34
N LEU A 229 18.81 -14.83 22.90
CA LEU A 229 17.70 -14.93 23.86
C LEU A 229 16.46 -15.54 23.23
N PHE A 230 16.13 -15.14 22.00
CA PHE A 230 14.99 -15.66 21.24
C PHE A 230 15.14 -17.18 20.96
N ILE A 231 16.30 -17.62 20.50
CA ILE A 231 16.57 -19.04 20.21
C ILE A 231 16.57 -19.88 21.50
N ASN A 232 17.13 -19.36 22.59
CA ASN A 232 17.13 -20.05 23.88
C ASN A 232 15.71 -20.25 24.41
N GLU A 233 14.84 -19.26 24.22
CA GLU A 233 13.43 -19.37 24.61
C GLU A 233 12.67 -20.38 23.73
N GLN A 234 12.92 -20.39 22.42
CA GLN A 234 12.37 -21.41 21.50
C GLN A 234 12.78 -22.84 21.88
N ASN A 235 14.04 -23.05 22.29
CA ASN A 235 14.55 -24.36 22.68
C ASN A 235 14.03 -24.88 24.03
N LYS A 236 13.59 -23.97 24.92
CA LYS A 236 12.94 -24.36 26.19
C LYS A 236 11.49 -24.80 25.95
N ASP A 237 10.82 -24.15 25.01
CA ASP A 237 9.46 -24.52 24.62
C ASP A 237 9.44 -25.86 23.87
N SER A 238 10.43 -26.14 23.02
CA SER A 238 10.53 -27.42 22.29
C SER A 238 10.93 -28.62 23.16
N LYS A 239 11.27 -28.41 24.44
CA LYS A 239 11.64 -29.45 25.41
C LYS A 239 10.53 -29.80 26.40
N LYS A 240 9.34 -29.20 26.24
CA LYS A 240 8.17 -29.45 27.09
C LYS A 240 7.18 -30.49 26.52
N ASP A 241 7.53 -31.14 25.41
CA ASP A 241 6.79 -32.28 24.84
C ASP A 241 7.40 -33.63 25.26
#